data_AF-A0A9X1QBY3-F1
#
_entry.id   AF-A0A9X1QBY3-F1
#
_cell.length_a   1.000
_cell.length_b   1.000
_cell.length_c   1.000
_cell.angle_alpha   90.00
_cell.angle_beta   90.00
_cell.angle_gamma   90.00
#
_symmetry.space_group_name_H-M   'P 1'
#
loop_
_entity.id
_entity.type
_entity.pdbx_description
1 polymer ?
#
loop_
_entity_poly.entity_id
_entity_poly.type
_entity_poly.pdbx_seq_one_letter_code
_entity_poly.pdbx_strand_id
1 'polypeptide(L)' 'MKPVRQLGNIAWRVGRDLKIDPQNGHIIGDKDAQKLWSREYENGWKPTV' A
#
# COMPACT_ATOMS: atom_id res chain seq x y z
N MET A 1 2.93 9.78 6.25
CA MET A 1 3.85 9.12 5.30
C MET A 1 3.83 7.61 5.58
N LYS A 2 3.17 6.80 4.74
CA LYS A 2 3.04 5.34 4.98
C LYS A 2 4.37 4.64 4.71
N PRO A 3 4.76 3.61 5.49
CA PRO A 3 6.07 2.99 5.36
C PRO A 3 6.21 2.20 4.05
N VAL A 4 7.28 2.49 3.31
CA VAL A 4 7.69 1.88 2.04
C VAL A 4 7.77 0.34 2.11
N ARG A 5 7.98 -0.22 3.32
CA ARG A 5 8.00 -1.68 3.57
C ARG A 5 6.73 -2.40 3.14
N GLN A 6 5.58 -1.72 3.16
CA GLN A 6 4.32 -2.37 2.80
C GLN A 6 4.21 -2.63 1.30
N LEU A 7 4.80 -1.79 0.46
CA LEU A 7 4.81 -1.95 -0.99
C LEU A 7 5.62 -3.18 -1.42
N GLY A 8 6.76 -3.42 -0.77
CA GLY A 8 7.58 -4.62 -1.03
C GLY A 8 6.82 -5.92 -0.72
N ASN A 9 6.09 -5.97 0.40
CA ASN A 9 5.26 -7.13 0.74
C ASN A 9 4.08 -7.32 -0.24
N ILE A 10 3.51 -6.23 -0.75
CA ILE A 10 2.44 -6.30 -1.73
C ILE A 10 3.00 -6.82 -3.05
N ALA A 11 4.12 -6.27 -3.54
CA ALA A 11 4.78 -6.69 -4.78
C ALA A 11 5.13 -8.18 -4.75
N TRP A 12 5.64 -8.67 -3.62
CA TRP A 12 5.92 -10.09 -3.43
C TRP A 12 4.66 -10.96 -3.45
N ARG A 13 3.56 -10.51 -2.83
CA ARG A 13 2.28 -11.23 -2.83
C ARG A 13 1.62 -11.30 -4.20
N VAL A 14 1.70 -10.22 -4.99
CA VAL A 14 1.13 -10.18 -6.34
C VAL A 14 2.07 -10.76 -7.39
N GLY A 15 3.35 -10.94 -7.06
CA GLY A 15 4.36 -11.54 -7.96
C GLY A 15 4.69 -10.67 -9.18
N ARG A 16 4.41 -9.36 -9.13
CA ARG A 16 4.63 -8.42 -10.23
C ARG A 16 5.12 -7.07 -9.73
N ASP A 17 5.69 -6.27 -10.63
CA ASP A 17 6.07 -4.90 -10.33
C ASP A 17 4.84 -4.04 -10.01
N LEU A 18 4.95 -3.23 -8.96
CA LEU A 18 3.92 -2.27 -8.59
C LEU A 18 4.29 -0.90 -9.16
N LYS A 19 3.40 -0.33 -9.95
CA LYS A 19 3.49 1.10 -10.28
C LYS A 19 2.98 1.92 -9.11
N ILE A 20 3.83 2.78 -8.59
CA ILE A 20 3.51 3.67 -7.49
C ILE A 20 3.69 5.12 -7.92
N ASP A 21 2.83 5.99 -7.41
CA ASP A 21 2.96 7.43 -7.54
C ASP A 21 4.06 7.91 -6.58
N PRO A 22 5.12 8.58 -7.08
CA PRO A 22 6.24 9.04 -6.27
C PRO A 22 5.86 10.16 -5.28
N GLN A 23 4.74 10.87 -5.48
CA GLN A 23 4.33 11.99 -4.61
C GLN A 23 3.59 11.52 -3.36
N ASN A 24 2.75 10.49 -3.48
CA ASN A 24 1.86 10.02 -2.40
C ASN A 24 2.06 8.53 -2.04
N GLY A 25 2.83 7.78 -2.83
CA GLY A 25 3.08 6.35 -2.65
C GLY A 25 1.90 5.45 -2.98
N HIS A 26 0.86 5.95 -3.66
CA HIS A 26 -0.30 5.16 -4.05
C HIS A 26 0.00 4.23 -5.23
N ILE A 27 -0.56 3.03 -5.17
CA ILE A 27 -0.47 2.05 -6.25
C ILE A 27 -1.40 2.49 -7.40
N ILE A 28 -0.85 2.53 -8.62
CA ILE A 28 -1.54 2.96 -9.85
C ILE A 28 -1.85 1.73 -10.70
N GLY A 29 -3.11 1.59 -11.12
CA GLY A 29 -3.52 0.61 -12.14
C GLY A 29 -3.58 -0.85 -11.68
N ASP A 30 -3.27 -1.15 -10.42
CA ASP A 30 -3.27 -2.52 -9.89
C ASP A 30 -4.31 -2.69 -8.78
N LYS A 31 -5.51 -3.16 -9.15
CA LYS A 31 -6.64 -3.34 -8.23
C LYS A 31 -6.37 -4.39 -7.15
N ASP A 32 -5.61 -5.45 -7.46
CA ASP A 32 -5.31 -6.51 -6.49
C ASP A 32 -4.32 -6.02 -5.45
N ALA A 33 -3.31 -5.28 -5.89
CA ALA A 33 -2.36 -4.64 -5.00
C ALA A 33 -3.00 -3.50 -4.19
N GLN A 34 -3.93 -2.75 -4.77
CA GLN A 34 -4.72 -1.73 -4.06
C GLN A 34 -5.60 -2.33 -2.95
N LYS A 35 -6.16 -3.53 -3.14
CA LYS A 35 -6.87 -4.24 -2.06
C LYS A 35 -5.97 -4.53 -0.87
N LEU A 36 -4.69 -4.85 -1.12
CA LEU A 36 -3.70 -5.10 -0.07
C LEU A 36 -3.11 -3.80 0.53
N TRP A 37 -3.31 -2.67 -0.15
CA TRP A 37 -2.94 -1.32 0.30
C TRP A 37 -3.92 -0.77 1.36
N SER A 38 -5.20 -1.15 1.22
CA SER A 38 -6.26 -0.84 2.20
C SER A 38 -6.01 -1.61 3.49
N ARG A 39 -5.32 -1.00 4.44
CA ARG A 39 -5.35 -1.46 5.84
C ARG A 39 -6.58 -0.89 6.49
N GLU A 40 -7.53 -1.76 6.85
CA GLU A 40 -8.43 -1.45 7.96
C GLU A 40 -7.57 -1.38 9.22
N TYR A 41 -7.29 -0.17 9.68
CA TYR A 41 -6.72 0.01 11.01
C TYR A 41 -7.85 -0.21 12.01
N GLU A 42 -7.66 -1.19 12.91
CA GLU A 42 -8.43 -1.35 14.13
C GLU A 42 -8.65 0.01 14.82
N ASN A 43 -9.86 0.22 15.35
CA ASN A 43 -10.28 1.50 15.95
C ASN A 43 -9.36 1.83 17.15
N GLY A 44 -8.33 2.65 16.92
CA GLY A 44 -7.29 2.97 17.92
C GLY A 44 -5.87 3.00 17.36
N TRP A 45 -5.62 2.41 16.19
CA TRP A 45 -4.29 2.39 15.54
C TRP A 45 -4.17 3.36 14.35
N LYS A 46 -5.17 4.21 14.11
CA LYS A 46 -5.07 5.26 13.10
C LYS A 46 -4.04 6.28 13.57
N PRO A 47 -2.98 6.57 12.79
CA PRO A 47 -2.08 7.65 13.14
C PRO A 47 -2.87 8.96 13.11
N THR A 48 -2.93 9.66 14.24
CA THR A 48 -3.41 11.04 14.30
C THR A 48 -2.50 11.87 13.41
N VAL A 49 -3.04 12.37 12.30
CA VAL A 49 -2.36 13.33 11.40
C VAL A 49 -2.36 14.70 12.06
#